data_AF-A0A1Y1L3C4-F1
#
_entry.id   AF-A0A1Y1L3C4-F1
#
_cell.length_a   1.000
_cell.length_b   1.000
_cell.length_c   1.000
_cell.angle_alpha   90.00
_cell.angle_beta   90.00
_cell.angle_gamma   90.00
#
_symmetry.space_group_name_H-M   'P 1'
#
loop_
_entity.id
_entity.type
_entity.pdbx_description
1 polymer ?
#
loop_
_entity_poly.entity_id
_entity_poly.type
_entity_poly.pdbx_seq_one_letter_code
_entity_poly.pdbx_strand_id
1 'polypeptide(L)'
;ESEPQETQELVEKGAISSSLYMAYIRQGGPVVLLLFLLFLLIIAQVASNSADIWLTHWTNTEERRNLHRNSINGNGFNSTIPSDLFTAMDNTTPNSTMLGESSTPITINALNDNGTNIVHNTMEDEVYSTSTYIYVYSAFILASILLTTLRSMLFFKICMNASKGLHNLMFSNVLRTKMSFFDSNPSGRILNRFSKDMGAVDEILPRALLDAIQIFMVMSGILVMVFIVRPWMIIPSVILAGLFYFTRVIFLASAQNIKRLEGITRAPTFS
;
A
#
# COMPACT_ATOMS: atom_id res chain seq x y z
N GLU A 1 -38.53 33.56 25.49
CA GLU A 1 -37.67 32.79 24.58
C GLU A 1 -36.19 33.00 24.85
N SER A 2 -35.47 31.95 25.23
CA SER A 2 -34.01 31.92 25.23
C SER A 2 -33.56 30.95 24.14
N GLU A 3 -32.79 31.43 23.16
CA GLU A 3 -32.07 30.59 22.20
C GLU A 3 -31.42 29.40 22.91
N PRO A 4 -31.38 28.20 22.30
CA PRO A 4 -30.68 27.08 22.93
C PRO A 4 -29.18 27.41 22.98
N GLN A 5 -28.70 27.71 24.19
CA GLN A 5 -27.28 27.89 24.56
C GLN A 5 -26.35 26.77 24.05
N GLU A 6 -26.89 25.61 23.62
CA GLU A 6 -26.13 24.53 22.98
C GLU A 6 -25.32 24.98 21.76
N THR A 7 -25.80 25.96 20.98
CA THR A 7 -25.07 26.44 19.78
C THR A 7 -23.86 27.31 20.11
N GLN A 8 -23.80 27.91 21.30
CA GLN A 8 -22.67 28.74 21.73
C GLN A 8 -21.56 27.93 22.42
N GLU A 9 -21.86 26.77 23.02
CA GLU A 9 -20.84 25.87 23.59
C GLU A 9 -19.98 25.15 22.52
N LEU A 10 -20.38 25.16 21.24
CA LEU A 10 -19.81 24.30 20.19
C LEU A 10 -18.67 24.88 19.35
N VAL A 11 -18.18 26.09 19.60
CA VAL A 11 -17.10 26.66 18.75
C VAL A 11 -16.02 27.31 19.60
N GLU A 12 -15.08 26.51 20.11
CA GLU A 12 -13.73 27.03 20.30
C GLU A 12 -13.23 27.53 18.94
N LYS A 13 -13.18 28.85 18.78
CA LYS A 13 -12.65 29.52 17.58
C LYS A 13 -11.13 29.32 17.57
N GLY A 14 -10.63 28.30 16.89
CA GLY A 14 -9.19 28.15 16.70
C GLY A 14 -8.74 26.77 16.22
N ALA A 15 -7.45 26.67 15.88
CA ALA A 15 -6.80 25.39 15.69
C ALA A 15 -6.74 24.67 17.05
N ILE A 16 -7.24 23.43 17.10
CA ILE A 16 -7.21 22.61 18.32
C ILE A 16 -5.75 22.38 18.71
N SER A 17 -5.43 22.57 19.99
CA SER A 17 -4.07 22.35 20.51
C SER A 17 -3.65 20.90 20.33
N SER A 18 -2.46 20.66 19.77
CA SER A 18 -1.85 19.33 19.65
C SER A 18 -1.65 18.65 21.01
N SER A 19 -1.56 19.43 22.10
CA SER A 19 -1.50 18.91 23.46
C SER A 19 -2.72 18.08 23.85
N LEU A 20 -3.90 18.39 23.31
CA LEU A 20 -5.13 17.69 23.63
C LEU A 20 -5.15 16.29 22.99
N TYR A 21 -4.71 16.19 21.73
CA TYR A 21 -4.52 14.89 21.06
C TYR A 21 -3.50 14.03 21.81
N MET A 22 -2.39 14.63 22.25
CA MET A 22 -1.37 13.92 23.01
C MET A 22 -1.88 13.48 24.39
N ALA A 23 -2.69 14.30 25.06
CA ALA A 23 -3.34 13.93 26.32
C ALA A 23 -4.32 12.75 26.13
N TYR A 24 -5.11 12.74 25.05
CA TYR A 24 -6.00 11.62 24.73
C TYR A 24 -5.20 10.32 24.50
N ILE A 25 -4.18 10.36 23.64
CA ILE A 25 -3.34 9.19 23.34
C ILE A 25 -2.63 8.69 24.61
N ARG A 26 -2.16 9.61 25.47
CA ARG A 26 -1.49 9.27 26.73
C ARG A 26 -2.43 8.62 27.75
N GLN A 27 -3.73 8.92 27.71
CA GLN A 27 -4.73 8.19 28.51
C GLN A 27 -4.98 6.77 27.98
N GLY A 28 -4.62 6.48 26.72
CA GLY A 28 -4.76 5.17 26.09
C GLY A 28 -3.81 4.09 26.61
N GLY A 29 -2.66 4.46 27.15
CA GLY A 29 -1.72 3.49 27.70
C GLY A 29 -0.31 4.02 27.93
N PRO A 30 0.59 3.17 28.45
CA PRO A 30 1.99 3.55 28.65
C PRO A 30 2.67 3.82 27.31
N VAL A 31 3.67 4.71 27.31
CA VAL A 31 4.41 5.10 26.09
C VAL A 31 5.03 3.88 25.39
N VAL A 32 5.46 2.87 26.14
CA VAL A 32 6.00 1.61 25.60
C VAL A 32 5.00 0.91 24.68
N LEU A 33 3.72 0.88 25.06
CA LEU A 33 2.66 0.27 24.24
C LEU A 33 2.44 1.05 22.93
N LEU A 34 2.54 2.38 22.99
CA LEU A 34 2.43 3.25 21.81
C LEU A 34 3.62 3.07 20.86
N LEU A 35 4.84 2.96 21.39
CA LEU A 35 6.03 2.66 20.59
C LEU A 35 5.94 1.28 19.96
N PHE A 36 5.44 0.29 20.71
CA PHE A 36 5.19 -1.05 20.17
C PHE A 36 4.15 -1.04 19.05
N LEU A 37 3.06 -0.28 19.21
CA LEU A 37 2.06 -0.09 18.15
C LEU A 37 2.68 0.57 16.92
N LEU A 38 3.48 1.62 17.08
CA LEU A 38 4.16 2.30 15.97
C LEU A 38 5.08 1.34 15.21
N PHE A 39 5.87 0.55 15.94
CA PHE A 39 6.72 -0.48 15.36
C PHE A 39 5.92 -1.52 14.57
N LEU A 40 4.80 -1.99 15.13
CA LEU A 40 3.95 -2.97 14.48
C LEU A 40 3.23 -2.40 13.25
N LEU A 41 2.87 -1.11 13.26
CA LEU A 41 2.35 -0.40 12.08
C LEU A 41 3.38 -0.35 10.95
N ILE A 42 4.64 -0.03 11.27
CA ILE A 42 5.74 0.01 10.29
C ILE A 42 6.00 -1.37 9.71
N ILE A 43 6.11 -2.41 10.55
CA ILE A 43 6.34 -3.78 10.10
C ILE A 43 5.20 -4.26 9.20
N ALA A 44 3.95 -3.99 9.59
CA ALA A 44 2.81 -4.38 8.77
C ALA A 44 2.86 -3.70 7.39
N GLN A 45 3.21 -2.40 7.33
CA GLN A 45 3.33 -1.69 6.06
C GLN A 45 4.47 -2.23 5.19
N VAL A 46 5.64 -2.49 5.79
CA VAL A 46 6.79 -3.08 5.08
C VAL A 46 6.44 -4.47 4.56
N ALA A 47 5.76 -5.30 5.36
CA ALA A 47 5.32 -6.64 4.94
C ALA A 47 4.35 -6.57 3.75
N SER A 48 3.38 -5.65 3.76
CA SER A 48 2.47 -5.45 2.62
C SER A 48 3.23 -5.03 1.36
N ASN A 49 4.10 -4.01 1.46
CA ASN A 49 4.89 -3.57 0.31
C ASN A 49 5.86 -4.66 -0.19
N SER A 50 6.38 -5.49 0.71
CA SER A 50 7.27 -6.61 0.36
C SER A 50 6.53 -7.69 -0.44
N ALA A 51 5.26 -7.95 -0.11
CA ALA A 51 4.43 -8.88 -0.88
C ALA A 51 4.23 -8.38 -2.33
N ASP A 52 4.01 -7.07 -2.52
CA ASP A 52 3.86 -6.46 -3.84
C ASP A 52 5.17 -6.53 -4.67
N ILE A 53 6.31 -6.28 -4.02
CA ILE A 53 7.64 -6.41 -4.64
C ILE A 53 7.89 -7.86 -5.04
N TRP A 54 7.59 -8.80 -4.15
CA TRP A 54 7.77 -10.22 -4.41
C TRP A 54 6.91 -10.69 -5.59
N LEU A 55 5.65 -10.24 -5.65
CA LEU A 55 4.76 -10.51 -6.77
C LEU A 55 5.35 -9.97 -8.09
N THR A 56 5.83 -8.73 -8.09
CA THR A 56 6.48 -8.11 -9.25
C THR A 56 7.70 -8.93 -9.72
N HIS A 57 8.55 -9.35 -8.78
CA HIS A 57 9.72 -10.18 -9.07
C HIS A 57 9.33 -11.54 -9.65
N TRP A 58 8.34 -12.21 -9.07
CA TRP A 58 7.84 -13.49 -9.56
C TRP A 58 7.24 -13.36 -10.96
N THR A 59 6.38 -12.37 -11.21
CA THR A 59 5.76 -12.14 -12.52
C THR A 59 6.81 -11.91 -13.61
N ASN A 60 7.80 -11.04 -13.35
CA ASN A 60 8.88 -10.78 -14.32
C ASN A 60 9.74 -12.03 -14.58
N THR A 61 9.93 -12.88 -13.57
CA THR A 61 10.68 -14.14 -13.71
C THR A 61 9.89 -15.18 -14.50
N GLU A 62 8.58 -15.28 -14.26
CA GLU A 62 7.67 -16.16 -15.02
C GLU A 62 7.60 -15.74 -16.50
N GLU A 63 7.53 -14.44 -16.77
CA GLU A 63 7.56 -13.89 -18.12
C GLU A 63 8.84 -14.29 -18.86
N ARG A 64 10.02 -14.09 -18.26
CA ARG A 64 11.30 -14.54 -18.84
C ARG A 64 11.33 -16.04 -19.11
N ARG A 65 10.78 -16.85 -18.19
CA ARG A 65 10.69 -18.31 -18.36
C ARG A 65 9.80 -18.69 -19.55
N ASN A 66 8.67 -18.02 -19.70
CA ASN A 66 7.76 -18.22 -20.84
C ASN A 66 8.40 -17.80 -22.17
N LEU A 67 9.12 -16.68 -22.19
CA LEU A 67 9.86 -16.23 -23.38
C LEU A 67 10.93 -17.25 -23.80
N HIS A 68 11.71 -17.77 -22.85
CA HIS A 68 12.72 -18.79 -23.13
C HIS A 68 12.09 -20.10 -23.63
N ARG A 69 11.01 -20.56 -22.99
CA ARG A 69 10.25 -21.74 -23.42
C ARG A 69 9.69 -21.58 -24.83
N ASN A 70 9.14 -20.41 -25.15
CA ASN A 70 8.62 -20.11 -26.48
C ASN A 70 9.73 -20.02 -27.54
N SER A 71 10.91 -19.49 -27.18
CA SER A 71 12.07 -19.46 -28.08
C SER A 71 12.59 -20.86 -28.41
N ILE A 72 12.67 -21.76 -27.42
CA ILE A 72 13.06 -23.17 -27.67
C ILE A 72 12.04 -23.86 -28.58
N ASN A 73 10.74 -23.65 -28.33
CA ASN A 73 9.69 -24.25 -29.16
C ASN A 73 9.60 -23.63 -30.57
N GLY A 74 9.94 -22.35 -30.72
CA GLY A 74 9.94 -21.63 -32.00
C GLY A 74 11.10 -21.98 -32.93
N ASN A 75 12.23 -22.44 -32.37
CA ASN A 75 13.37 -22.91 -33.15
C ASN A 75 13.22 -24.37 -33.63
N GLY A 76 12.08 -25.01 -33.36
CA GLY A 76 11.69 -26.30 -33.93
C GLY A 76 11.19 -26.23 -35.37
N PHE A 77 11.47 -25.16 -36.11
CA PHE A 77 11.34 -25.19 -37.57
C PHE A 77 12.53 -25.96 -38.13
N ASN A 78 12.40 -27.29 -38.19
CA ASN A 78 13.24 -28.10 -39.07
C ASN A 78 13.00 -27.59 -40.49
N SER A 79 13.83 -26.67 -40.97
CA SER A 79 13.95 -26.39 -42.39
C SER A 79 14.62 -27.61 -43.02
N THR A 80 13.87 -28.70 -43.16
CA THR A 80 14.16 -29.67 -44.20
C THR A 80 13.88 -28.92 -45.50
N ILE A 81 14.88 -28.19 -46.00
CA ILE A 81 14.89 -27.77 -47.40
C ILE A 81 14.66 -29.07 -48.18
N PRO A 82 13.54 -29.22 -48.91
CA PRO A 82 13.30 -30.43 -49.67
C PRO A 82 14.49 -30.63 -50.60
N SER A 83 15.09 -31.81 -50.55
CA SER A 83 16.19 -32.21 -51.45
C SER A 83 15.84 -32.03 -52.93
N ASP A 84 14.54 -31.91 -53.24
CA ASP A 84 13.97 -31.71 -54.56
C ASP A 84 14.29 -30.33 -55.18
N LEU A 85 14.80 -29.36 -54.39
CA LEU A 85 15.30 -28.09 -54.94
C LEU A 85 16.71 -28.22 -55.53
N PHE A 86 17.52 -29.19 -55.09
CA PHE A 86 18.88 -29.41 -55.61
C PHE A 86 18.88 -30.29 -56.86
N THR A 87 17.93 -31.22 -56.99
CA THR A 87 17.75 -32.08 -58.18
C THR A 87 17.18 -31.34 -59.39
N ALA A 88 16.69 -30.11 -59.23
CA ALA A 88 16.21 -29.29 -60.35
C ALA A 88 17.33 -28.52 -61.06
N MET A 89 18.54 -28.38 -60.48
CA MET A 89 19.66 -27.65 -61.08
C MET A 89 20.65 -28.51 -61.87
N ASP A 90 20.62 -29.84 -61.75
CA ASP A 90 21.60 -30.73 -62.39
C ASP A 90 21.12 -31.38 -63.71
N ASN A 91 19.92 -31.07 -64.18
CA ASN A 91 19.38 -31.67 -65.41
C ASN A 91 19.66 -30.88 -66.70
N THR A 92 20.71 -30.05 -66.73
CA THR A 92 21.17 -29.41 -67.97
C THR A 92 22.63 -29.75 -68.28
N THR A 93 22.92 -31.01 -68.57
CA THR A 93 23.83 -31.43 -69.67
C THR A 93 23.93 -32.96 -69.78
N PRO A 94 23.85 -33.56 -70.98
CA PRO A 94 23.96 -35.01 -71.14
C PRO A 94 25.42 -35.45 -71.32
N ASN A 95 25.77 -36.55 -70.65
CA ASN A 95 26.73 -37.60 -71.01
C ASN A 95 27.89 -37.26 -71.96
N SER A 96 29.13 -37.39 -71.46
CA SER A 96 30.14 -38.20 -72.16
C SER A 96 31.23 -38.75 -71.22
N THR A 97 31.46 -40.05 -71.39
CA THR A 97 32.71 -40.81 -71.22
C THR A 97 33.37 -40.99 -69.85
N MET A 98 33.36 -42.26 -69.43
CA MET A 98 34.36 -42.98 -68.64
C MET A 98 35.77 -42.37 -68.69
N LEU A 99 36.38 -42.13 -67.52
CA LEU A 99 37.64 -42.71 -67.03
C LEU A 99 38.00 -42.03 -65.70
N GLY A 100 38.51 -42.82 -64.75
CA GLY A 100 38.53 -42.45 -63.35
C GLY A 100 39.49 -41.33 -62.97
N GLU A 101 39.20 -40.70 -61.83
CA GLU A 101 40.23 -40.27 -60.89
C GLU A 101 39.59 -40.00 -59.53
N SER A 102 40.30 -40.47 -58.50
CA SER A 102 40.07 -40.25 -57.08
C SER A 102 39.62 -38.81 -56.78
N SER A 103 38.40 -38.65 -56.30
CA SER A 103 37.91 -37.37 -55.77
C SER A 103 37.25 -37.65 -54.43
N THR A 104 37.98 -37.34 -53.37
CA THR A 104 37.48 -37.24 -52.00
C THR A 104 36.15 -36.47 -51.97
N PRO A 105 35.15 -36.89 -51.19
CA PRO A 105 33.99 -36.03 -50.96
C PRO A 105 34.48 -34.73 -50.31
N ILE A 106 34.39 -33.63 -51.04
CA ILE A 106 34.54 -32.29 -50.47
C ILE A 106 33.42 -32.17 -49.45
N THR A 107 33.78 -32.39 -48.20
CA THR A 107 32.91 -32.09 -47.08
C THR A 107 32.87 -30.57 -47.03
N ILE A 108 31.78 -29.95 -47.48
CA ILE A 108 31.49 -28.59 -47.07
C ILE A 108 31.21 -28.72 -45.57
N ASN A 109 32.26 -28.55 -44.78
CA ASN A 109 32.13 -28.12 -43.41
C ASN A 109 31.42 -26.78 -43.52
N ALA A 110 30.08 -26.82 -43.48
CA ALA A 110 29.29 -25.69 -43.05
C ALA A 110 30.07 -25.13 -41.87
N LEU A 111 30.47 -23.87 -41.96
CA LEU A 111 31.10 -23.15 -40.88
C LEU A 111 30.25 -23.48 -39.66
N ASN A 112 30.78 -24.40 -38.85
CA ASN A 112 30.28 -24.64 -37.52
C ASN A 112 30.64 -23.33 -36.86
N ASP A 113 29.69 -22.40 -36.91
CA ASP A 113 29.73 -21.17 -36.14
C ASP A 113 29.80 -21.62 -34.69
N ASN A 114 31.04 -21.87 -34.27
CA ASN A 114 31.53 -21.84 -32.91
C ASN A 114 31.28 -20.46 -32.25
N GLY A 115 30.58 -19.55 -32.93
CA GLY A 115 29.96 -18.34 -32.40
C GLY A 115 28.61 -18.55 -31.70
N THR A 116 28.14 -19.79 -31.47
CA THR A 116 26.96 -20.03 -30.59
C THR A 116 27.32 -20.45 -29.16
N ASN A 117 28.61 -20.62 -28.85
CA ASN A 117 29.10 -20.66 -27.47
C ASN A 117 29.35 -19.23 -26.92
N ILE A 118 28.59 -18.23 -27.38
CA ILE A 118 28.61 -16.91 -26.74
C ILE A 118 27.83 -17.03 -25.43
N VAL A 119 28.61 -17.36 -24.39
CA VAL A 119 28.36 -17.02 -22.99
C VAL A 119 27.00 -17.51 -22.47
N HIS A 120 26.88 -18.82 -22.24
CA HIS A 120 25.96 -19.32 -21.21
C HIS A 120 26.70 -19.54 -19.88
N ASN A 121 27.63 -18.64 -19.55
CA ASN A 121 28.05 -18.38 -18.18
C ASN A 121 27.29 -17.15 -17.66
N THR A 122 25.99 -17.07 -17.91
CA THR A 122 25.10 -16.33 -17.01
C THR A 122 24.97 -17.18 -15.78
N MET A 123 25.41 -16.64 -14.65
CA MET A 123 25.22 -17.19 -13.32
C MET A 123 23.88 -17.93 -13.26
N GLU A 124 23.92 -19.23 -13.03
CA GLU A 124 22.75 -20.01 -12.67
C GLU A 124 22.25 -19.47 -11.33
N ASP A 125 21.49 -18.37 -11.37
CA ASP A 125 20.49 -18.11 -10.35
C ASP A 125 19.63 -19.37 -10.35
N GLU A 126 19.71 -20.19 -9.30
CA GLU A 126 18.84 -21.35 -9.13
C GLU A 126 17.39 -20.86 -9.23
N VAL A 127 16.81 -20.95 -10.43
CA VAL A 127 15.44 -20.51 -10.67
C VAL A 127 14.55 -21.51 -9.95
N TYR A 128 14.17 -21.17 -8.72
CA TYR A 128 13.25 -21.97 -7.93
C TYR A 128 12.01 -22.34 -8.73
N SER A 129 11.46 -23.54 -8.48
CA SER A 129 10.22 -23.98 -9.11
C SER A 129 9.08 -22.99 -8.81
N THR A 130 8.16 -22.81 -9.76
CA THR A 130 6.98 -21.95 -9.62
C THR A 130 6.18 -22.28 -8.35
N SER A 131 6.15 -23.55 -7.93
CA SER A 131 5.52 -23.97 -6.67
C SER A 131 6.12 -23.27 -5.45
N THR A 132 7.43 -23.11 -5.38
CA THR A 132 8.13 -22.44 -4.27
C THR A 132 7.75 -20.95 -4.19
N TYR A 133 7.67 -20.27 -5.33
CA TYR A 133 7.26 -18.85 -5.38
C TYR A 133 5.83 -18.64 -4.83
N ILE A 134 4.91 -19.55 -5.18
CA ILE A 134 3.52 -19.52 -4.70
C ILE A 134 3.46 -19.74 -3.18
N TYR A 135 4.21 -20.70 -2.64
CA TYR A 135 4.26 -20.95 -1.20
C TYR A 135 4.78 -19.72 -0.43
N VAL A 136 5.89 -19.11 -0.88
CA VAL A 136 6.44 -17.90 -0.25
C VAL A 136 5.44 -16.74 -0.29
N TYR A 137 4.79 -16.52 -1.45
CA TYR A 137 3.79 -15.48 -1.59
C TYR A 137 2.56 -15.70 -0.67
N SER A 138 2.06 -16.93 -0.60
CA SER A 138 0.96 -17.26 0.32
C SER A 138 1.32 -17.02 1.80
N ALA A 139 2.57 -17.31 2.19
CA ALA A 139 3.05 -17.04 3.54
C ALA A 139 3.09 -15.54 3.85
N PHE A 140 3.51 -14.70 2.89
CA PHE A 140 3.46 -13.24 3.03
C PHE A 140 2.04 -12.71 3.21
N ILE A 141 1.06 -13.23 2.46
CA ILE A 141 -0.35 -12.85 2.59
C ILE A 141 -0.87 -13.22 3.98
N LEU A 142 -0.65 -14.47 4.41
CA LEU A 142 -1.12 -14.94 5.73
C LEU A 142 -0.47 -14.12 6.87
N ALA A 143 0.83 -13.86 6.80
CA ALA A 143 1.53 -13.01 7.76
C ALA A 143 0.97 -11.58 7.77
N SER A 144 0.68 -11.01 6.60
CA SER A 144 0.11 -9.66 6.47
C SER A 144 -1.30 -9.55 7.07
N ILE A 145 -2.14 -10.58 6.89
CA ILE A 145 -3.48 -10.65 7.50
C ILE A 145 -3.37 -10.71 9.02
N LEU A 146 -2.48 -11.56 9.54
CA LEU A 146 -2.25 -11.70 10.99
C LEU A 146 -1.72 -10.40 11.60
N LEU A 147 -0.70 -9.78 11.00
CA LEU A 147 -0.14 -8.50 11.44
C LEU A 147 -1.18 -7.37 11.38
N THR A 148 -1.99 -7.33 10.32
CA THR A 148 -3.05 -6.33 10.15
C THR A 148 -4.15 -6.50 11.19
N THR A 149 -4.52 -7.73 11.51
CA THR A 149 -5.49 -8.01 12.57
C THR A 149 -4.93 -7.61 13.94
N LEU A 150 -3.68 -7.98 14.21
CA LEU A 150 -3.01 -7.68 15.48
C LEU A 150 -2.86 -6.17 15.73
N ARG A 151 -2.41 -5.40 14.73
CA ARG A 151 -2.32 -3.92 14.86
C ARG A 151 -3.67 -3.27 15.11
N SER A 152 -4.72 -3.71 14.40
CA SER A 152 -6.06 -3.16 14.56
C SER A 152 -6.62 -3.45 15.97
N MET A 153 -6.44 -4.67 16.46
CA MET A 153 -6.86 -5.05 17.81
C MET A 153 -6.13 -4.23 18.89
N LEU A 154 -4.81 -4.04 18.75
CA LEU A 154 -4.02 -3.22 19.67
C LEU A 154 -4.44 -1.74 19.64
N PHE A 155 -4.66 -1.19 18.45
CA PHE A 155 -5.13 0.18 18.28
C PHE A 155 -6.48 0.40 18.96
N PHE A 156 -7.46 -0.47 18.70
CA PHE A 156 -8.78 -0.40 19.36
C PHE A 156 -8.66 -0.52 20.88
N LYS A 157 -7.76 -1.36 21.39
CA LYS A 157 -7.52 -1.48 22.84
C LYS A 157 -6.98 -0.18 23.44
N ILE A 158 -6.09 0.52 22.75
CA ILE A 158 -5.56 1.82 23.19
C ILE A 158 -6.66 2.88 23.20
N CYS A 159 -7.48 2.97 22.14
CA CYS A 159 -8.62 3.89 22.08
C CYS A 159 -9.65 3.61 23.17
N MET A 160 -9.98 2.34 23.42
CA MET A 160 -10.90 1.93 24.48
C MET A 160 -10.37 2.29 25.87
N ASN A 161 -9.06 2.13 26.09
CA ASN A 161 -8.44 2.58 27.34
C ASN A 161 -8.46 4.11 27.47
N ALA A 162 -8.22 4.84 26.38
CA ALA A 162 -8.22 6.30 26.36
C ALA A 162 -9.62 6.85 26.68
N SER A 163 -10.64 6.24 26.09
CA SER A 163 -12.05 6.48 26.40
C SER A 163 -12.34 6.31 27.89
N LYS A 164 -12.01 5.15 28.46
CA LYS A 164 -12.21 4.89 29.90
C LYS A 164 -11.47 5.90 30.78
N GLY A 165 -10.25 6.27 30.40
CA GLY A 165 -9.48 7.32 31.07
C GLY A 165 -10.24 8.64 31.07
N LEU A 166 -10.72 9.07 29.90
CA LEU A 166 -11.42 10.34 29.73
C LEU A 166 -12.74 10.36 30.51
N HIS A 167 -13.52 9.28 30.46
CA HIS A 167 -14.74 9.13 31.24
C HIS A 167 -14.46 9.25 32.75
N ASN A 168 -13.44 8.55 33.25
CA ASN A 168 -13.06 8.59 34.66
C ASN A 168 -12.56 9.98 35.09
N LEU A 169 -11.84 10.67 34.22
CA LEU A 169 -11.38 12.05 34.44
C LEU A 169 -12.57 13.00 34.52
N MET A 170 -13.49 12.95 33.55
CA MET A 170 -14.71 13.76 33.55
C MET A 170 -15.55 13.48 34.80
N PHE A 171 -15.73 12.20 35.15
CA PHE A 171 -16.49 11.79 36.32
C PHE A 171 -15.87 12.30 37.62
N SER A 172 -14.55 12.17 37.79
CA SER A 172 -13.86 12.67 38.99
C SER A 172 -13.96 14.19 39.11
N ASN A 173 -13.85 14.93 37.99
CA ASN A 173 -13.95 16.38 37.98
C ASN A 173 -15.36 16.88 38.33
N VAL A 174 -16.40 16.17 37.88
CA VAL A 174 -17.79 16.49 38.26
C VAL A 174 -18.01 16.26 39.75
N LEU A 175 -17.54 15.14 40.30
CA LEU A 175 -17.70 14.84 41.73
C LEU A 175 -16.96 15.80 42.66
N ARG A 176 -15.84 16.39 42.21
CA ARG A 176 -15.01 17.32 43.00
C ARG A 176 -15.43 18.79 42.87
N THR A 177 -16.40 19.07 42.01
CA THR A 177 -16.79 20.43 41.68
C THR A 177 -17.75 21.03 42.72
N LYS A 178 -17.69 22.35 42.91
CA LYS A 178 -18.53 23.09 43.88
C LYS A 178 -20.02 23.04 43.48
N MET A 179 -20.91 23.12 44.47
CA MET A 179 -22.37 23.10 44.25
C MET A 179 -22.86 24.16 43.25
N SER A 180 -22.25 25.35 43.25
CA SER A 180 -22.56 26.44 42.31
C SER A 180 -22.47 26.06 40.82
N PHE A 181 -21.62 25.09 40.46
CA PHE A 181 -21.58 24.58 39.09
C PHE A 181 -22.86 23.83 38.71
N PHE A 182 -23.43 23.05 39.63
CA PHE A 182 -24.67 22.30 39.42
C PHE A 182 -25.89 23.21 39.41
N ASP A 183 -25.84 24.32 40.15
CA ASP A 183 -26.89 25.35 40.10
C ASP A 183 -26.89 26.08 38.75
N SER A 184 -25.70 26.26 38.15
CA SER A 184 -25.53 26.93 36.86
C SER A 184 -25.70 26.01 35.65
N ASN A 185 -25.54 24.70 35.83
CA ASN A 185 -25.57 23.71 34.76
C ASN A 185 -26.59 22.62 35.11
N PRO A 186 -27.77 22.61 34.49
CA PRO A 186 -28.78 21.60 34.78
C PRO A 186 -28.23 20.20 34.48
N SER A 187 -28.63 19.22 35.29
CA SER A 187 -28.17 17.83 35.20
C SER A 187 -28.30 17.23 33.79
N GLY A 188 -29.33 17.63 33.03
CA GLY A 188 -29.52 17.23 31.64
C GLY A 188 -28.37 17.64 30.71
N ARG A 189 -27.78 18.83 30.89
CA ARG A 189 -26.62 19.29 30.08
C ARG A 189 -25.38 18.45 30.37
N ILE A 190 -25.13 18.17 31.65
CA ILE A 190 -24.00 17.34 32.09
C ILE A 190 -24.18 15.91 31.53
N LEU A 191 -25.39 15.35 31.59
CA LEU A 191 -25.68 14.04 31.04
C LEU A 191 -25.51 13.99 29.52
N ASN A 192 -25.96 15.03 28.79
CA ASN A 192 -25.77 15.10 27.35
C ASN A 192 -24.28 15.05 26.98
N ARG A 193 -23.43 15.74 27.73
CA ARG A 193 -21.98 15.73 27.54
C ARG A 193 -21.35 14.37 27.86
N PHE A 194 -21.82 13.67 28.89
CA PHE A 194 -21.36 12.31 29.21
C PHE A 194 -21.81 11.25 28.21
N SER A 195 -22.98 11.41 27.59
CA SER A 195 -23.52 10.40 26.67
C SER A 195 -23.15 10.70 25.23
N LYS A 196 -23.47 11.91 24.74
CA LYS A 196 -23.34 12.29 23.33
C LYS A 196 -21.90 12.56 22.94
N ASP A 197 -21.19 13.38 23.71
CA ASP A 197 -19.80 13.74 23.37
C ASP A 197 -18.85 12.57 23.62
N MET A 198 -19.04 11.83 24.71
CA MET A 198 -18.27 10.61 24.98
C MET A 198 -18.55 9.54 23.92
N GLY A 199 -19.81 9.37 23.51
CA GLY A 199 -20.19 8.46 22.43
C GLY A 199 -19.50 8.82 21.10
N ALA A 200 -19.42 10.11 20.76
CA ALA A 200 -18.70 10.57 19.58
C ALA A 200 -17.18 10.25 19.66
N VAL A 201 -16.57 10.42 20.83
CA VAL A 201 -15.17 10.07 21.09
C VAL A 201 -14.92 8.57 21.03
N ASP A 202 -15.90 7.74 21.36
CA ASP A 202 -15.74 6.28 21.42
C ASP A 202 -16.04 5.58 20.10
N GLU A 203 -16.98 6.10 19.33
CA GLU A 203 -17.42 5.47 18.09
C GLU A 203 -16.75 6.10 16.86
N ILE A 204 -16.72 7.43 16.78
CA ILE A 204 -16.31 8.15 15.57
C ILE A 204 -14.78 8.29 15.54
N LEU A 205 -14.18 8.65 16.67
CA LEU A 205 -12.75 8.95 16.74
C LEU A 205 -11.86 7.73 16.39
N PRO A 206 -12.06 6.51 16.93
CA PRO A 206 -11.15 5.40 16.63
C PRO A 206 -11.24 4.98 15.17
N ARG A 207 -12.45 5.03 14.57
CA ARG A 207 -12.66 4.77 13.15
C ARG A 207 -11.92 5.79 12.29
N ALA A 208 -12.12 7.09 12.55
CA ALA A 208 -11.48 8.15 11.80
C ALA A 208 -9.94 8.11 11.94
N LEU A 209 -9.42 7.79 13.12
CA LEU A 209 -7.98 7.66 13.34
C LEU A 209 -7.39 6.42 12.64
N LEU A 210 -8.09 5.28 12.63
CA LEU A 210 -7.66 4.10 11.89
C LEU A 210 -7.59 4.38 10.38
N ASP A 211 -8.60 5.04 9.83
CA ASP A 211 -8.58 5.42 8.41
C ASP A 211 -7.44 6.40 8.12
N ALA A 212 -7.26 7.43 8.97
CA ALA A 212 -6.19 8.40 8.81
C ALA A 212 -4.79 7.76 8.88
N ILE A 213 -4.54 6.90 9.87
CA ILE A 213 -3.24 6.24 10.05
C ILE A 213 -2.98 5.22 8.95
N GLN A 214 -4.02 4.51 8.49
CA GLN A 214 -3.95 3.57 7.36
C GLN A 214 -3.60 4.31 6.08
N ILE A 215 -4.32 5.37 5.73
CA ILE A 215 -4.05 6.18 4.53
C ILE A 215 -2.64 6.77 4.60
N PHE A 216 -2.23 7.30 5.75
CA PHE A 216 -0.89 7.84 5.94
C PHE A 216 0.21 6.78 5.76
N MET A 217 0.05 5.60 6.38
CA MET A 217 1.01 4.50 6.27
C MET A 217 1.10 3.95 4.84
N VAL A 218 -0.03 3.76 4.16
CA VAL A 218 -0.04 3.27 2.77
C VAL A 218 0.59 4.30 1.83
N MET A 219 0.22 5.57 1.94
CA MET A 219 0.80 6.63 1.10
C MET A 219 2.30 6.78 1.32
N SER A 220 2.76 6.82 2.58
CA SER A 220 4.19 6.88 2.88
C SER A 220 4.93 5.64 2.39
N GLY A 221 4.35 4.44 2.55
CA GLY A 221 4.90 3.19 2.07
C GLY A 221 5.12 3.18 0.55
N ILE A 222 4.11 3.58 -0.23
CA ILE A 222 4.21 3.63 -1.70
C ILE A 222 5.23 4.68 -2.14
N LEU A 223 5.24 5.87 -1.53
CA LEU A 223 6.21 6.92 -1.86
C LEU A 223 7.66 6.48 -1.62
N VAL A 224 7.92 5.89 -0.45
CA VAL A 224 9.26 5.35 -0.12
C VAL A 224 9.67 4.27 -1.12
N MET A 225 8.75 3.37 -1.48
CA MET A 225 9.03 2.32 -2.47
C MET A 225 9.41 2.93 -3.83
N VAL A 226 8.60 3.86 -4.34
CA VAL A 226 8.83 4.52 -5.64
C VAL A 226 10.20 5.20 -5.70
N PHE A 227 10.60 5.87 -4.61
CA PHE A 227 11.91 6.55 -4.53
C PHE A 227 13.08 5.57 -4.54
N ILE A 228 12.94 4.39 -3.92
CA ILE A 228 13.98 3.36 -3.92
C ILE A 228 14.15 2.75 -5.32
N VAL A 229 13.05 2.43 -6.02
CA VAL A 229 13.12 1.74 -7.32
C VAL A 229 13.58 2.66 -8.45
N ARG A 230 13.12 3.92 -8.46
CA ARG A 230 13.51 4.91 -9.48
C ARG A 230 13.70 6.29 -8.84
N PRO A 231 14.90 6.64 -8.35
CA PRO A 231 15.16 7.92 -7.68
C PRO A 231 14.79 9.17 -8.50
N TRP A 232 14.83 9.09 -9.83
CA TRP A 232 14.45 10.21 -10.71
C TRP A 232 12.97 10.61 -10.61
N MET A 233 12.10 9.72 -10.09
CA MET A 233 10.68 9.96 -9.86
C MET A 233 10.39 10.95 -8.71
N ILE A 234 11.42 11.40 -7.97
CA ILE A 234 11.27 12.42 -6.93
C ILE A 234 10.80 13.75 -7.53
N ILE A 235 11.29 14.15 -8.71
CA ILE A 235 10.96 15.46 -9.31
C ILE A 235 9.46 15.59 -9.60
N PRO A 236 8.80 14.67 -10.34
CA PRO A 236 7.34 14.72 -10.52
C PRO A 236 6.56 14.59 -9.20
N SER A 237 7.04 13.78 -8.26
CA SER A 237 6.39 13.58 -6.96
C SER A 237 6.33 14.88 -6.16
N VAL A 238 7.41 15.68 -6.15
CA VAL A 238 7.45 16.98 -5.46
C VAL A 238 6.51 18.00 -6.11
N ILE A 239 6.44 18.04 -7.44
CA ILE A 239 5.51 18.91 -8.17
C ILE A 239 4.06 18.56 -7.80
N LEU A 240 3.73 17.27 -7.80
CA LEU A 240 2.40 16.78 -7.43
C LEU A 240 2.07 17.06 -5.96
N ALA A 241 3.03 16.91 -5.05
CA ALA A 241 2.86 17.24 -3.64
C ALA A 241 2.57 18.74 -3.42
N GLY A 242 3.21 19.63 -4.18
CA GLY A 242 2.92 21.06 -4.16
C GLY A 242 1.48 21.38 -4.61
N LEU A 243 1.01 20.73 -5.68
CA LEU A 243 -0.37 20.86 -6.14
C LEU A 243 -1.37 20.35 -5.09
N PHE A 244 -1.12 19.18 -4.50
CA PHE A 244 -1.97 18.66 -3.43
C PHE A 244 -1.96 19.54 -2.19
N TYR A 245 -0.84 20.16 -1.85
CA TYR A 245 -0.78 21.11 -0.75
C TYR A 245 -1.69 22.32 -1.01
N PHE A 246 -1.64 22.90 -2.21
CA PHE A 246 -2.52 24.00 -2.58
C PHE A 246 -4.01 23.60 -2.51
N THR A 247 -4.37 22.45 -3.09
CA THR A 247 -5.72 21.90 -3.02
C THR A 247 -6.16 21.68 -1.58
N ARG A 248 -5.28 21.15 -0.71
CA ARG A 248 -5.56 20.93 0.72
C ARG A 248 -5.90 22.23 1.43
N VAL A 249 -5.16 23.32 1.19
CA VAL A 249 -5.40 24.61 1.83
C VAL A 249 -6.78 25.15 1.46
N ILE A 250 -7.14 25.13 0.18
CA ILE A 250 -8.45 25.59 -0.29
C ILE A 250 -9.58 24.68 0.21
N PHE A 251 -9.41 23.36 0.08
CA PHE A 251 -10.41 22.38 0.49
C PHE A 251 -10.70 22.47 1.98
N LEU A 252 -9.67 22.55 2.82
CA LEU A 252 -9.86 22.59 4.27
C LEU A 252 -10.59 23.86 4.71
N ALA A 253 -10.25 25.02 4.13
CA ALA A 253 -10.95 26.28 4.39
C ALA A 253 -12.43 26.19 3.98
N SER A 254 -12.71 25.65 2.79
CA SER A 254 -14.09 25.46 2.30
C SER A 254 -14.88 24.46 3.15
N ALA A 255 -14.31 23.30 3.48
CA ALA A 255 -14.95 22.27 4.29
C ALA A 255 -15.30 22.77 5.69
N GLN A 256 -14.40 23.55 6.32
CA GLN A 256 -14.66 24.17 7.61
C GLN A 256 -15.81 25.18 7.53
N ASN A 257 -15.85 26.03 6.51
CA ASN A 257 -16.94 26.98 6.30
C ASN A 257 -18.29 26.30 6.06
N ILE A 258 -18.31 25.20 5.28
CA ILE A 258 -19.52 24.39 5.04
C ILE A 258 -20.03 23.78 6.34
N LYS A 259 -19.14 23.17 7.14
CA LYS A 259 -19.53 22.56 8.42
C LYS A 259 -20.06 23.60 9.41
N ARG A 260 -19.49 24.81 9.41
CA ARG A 260 -20.00 25.94 10.20
C ARG A 260 -21.40 26.37 9.71
N LEU A 261 -21.60 26.41 8.40
CA LEU A 261 -22.90 26.76 7.81
C LEU A 261 -23.98 25.73 8.14
N GLU A 262 -23.66 24.43 8.04
CA GLU A 262 -24.55 23.32 8.43
C GLU A 262 -24.96 23.42 9.91
N GLY A 263 -24.03 23.81 10.79
CA GLY A 263 -24.32 24.03 12.20
C GLY A 263 -25.33 25.17 12.43
N ILE A 264 -25.24 26.26 11.67
CA ILE A 264 -26.15 27.41 11.77
C ILE A 264 -27.53 27.08 11.18
N THR A 265 -27.59 26.36 10.05
CA THR A 265 -28.85 26.07 9.36
C THR A 265 -29.66 24.92 9.97
N ARG A 266 -29.05 24.05 10.77
CA ARG A 266 -29.78 23.02 11.56
C ARG A 266 -30.37 23.53 12.88
N ALA A 267 -29.96 24.71 13.36
CA ALA A 267 -30.46 25.28 14.60
C ALA A 267 -31.98 25.64 14.60
N PRO A 268 -32.57 26.19 13.51
CA PRO A 268 -33.98 26.61 13.52
C PRO A 268 -35.02 25.52 13.20
N THR A 269 -34.61 24.29 12.83
CA THR A 269 -35.55 23.21 12.48
C THR A 269 -36.01 22.36 13.66
N PHE A 270 -35.53 22.65 14.86
CA PHE A 270 -35.99 22.06 16.12
C PHE A 270 -36.64 23.14 17.01
N SER A 271 -37.70 23.76 16.50
CA SER A 271 -38.60 24.60 17.30
C SER A 271 -40.04 24.12 17.18
#